data_AF-A0A535L6Z3-F1
#
_entry.id   AF-A0A535L6Z3-F1
#
_cell.length_a   1.000
_cell.length_b   1.000
_cell.length_c   1.000
_cell.angle_alpha   90.00
_cell.angle_beta   90.00
_cell.angle_gamma   90.00
#
_symmetry.space_group_name_H-M   'P 1'
#
loop_
_entity.id
_entity.type
_entity.pdbx_description
1 polymer ?
#
loop_
_entity_poly.entity_id
_entity_poly.type
_entity_poly.pdbx_seq_one_letter_code
_entity_poly.pdbx_strand_id
1 'polypeptide(L)'
;MTRRISRRQVLTTGAIVVGVAAASVASPLLFKEFQALTSTPHTAASGPLPWLKANRILANTVVPVFPNTSFVVTHSAYGAVGDGHTDNTAAFQKAIATCNAAGGGHVVVPAGTYVTGAIYLKSNVDLHLDPGATLMFSGDASRYPLVLTRYEGIECMNHSPMIYAFGEKNIALTGSGTLDASGTAPWNHGGNRAGVLEPLVARGVPPQRRNVAGKLRSSFVQPYNCDTVLIQGVTLRHSLFWQLHPTLCRHVTVDGVTTHHSGVNSDGCDPECCDHVVIKNSTLLAGDDNIAIKSGRDADGRRVNVPTQNVVIWNNQFEGPVGAICLGSEMTGGIQNVYAYNNSTVGSGTRHALFVKSNTKRGGFARNVHVDRFHGSDFHGAVVFVFMNYFGQTGNFLPDFSGPFNLSNFVVDTAPIALDVHGLPGDNTGTFNLSNCTFTHIANPANNISNVTKVNYTHVTINGKPVTNPH
;
A
#
# COMPACT_ATOMS: atom_id res chain seq x y z
N MET A 1 -32.09 54.26 45.41
CA MET A 1 -31.76 55.68 45.14
C MET A 1 -31.60 55.82 43.62
N THR A 2 -32.68 56.20 42.91
CA THR A 2 -32.86 57.52 42.22
C THR A 2 -31.80 57.77 41.14
N ARG A 3 -32.08 57.97 39.85
CA ARG A 3 -33.22 58.59 39.15
C ARG A 3 -33.08 58.44 37.60
N ARG A 4 -34.21 58.17 36.92
CA ARG A 4 -34.81 58.80 35.70
C ARG A 4 -34.08 58.76 34.32
N ILE A 5 -34.67 58.19 33.24
CA ILE A 5 -35.72 58.71 32.27
C ILE A 5 -35.12 59.81 31.33
N SER A 6 -35.30 59.93 29.99
CA SER A 6 -36.32 59.56 28.97
C SER A 6 -35.71 59.49 27.54
N ARG A 7 -36.16 58.62 26.63
CA ARG A 7 -37.08 58.84 25.46
C ARG A 7 -37.01 60.20 24.74
N ARG A 8 -36.68 60.18 23.42
CA ARG A 8 -37.47 60.65 22.24
C ARG A 8 -36.53 60.86 21.03
N GLN A 9 -36.80 60.18 19.89
CA GLN A 9 -37.46 60.70 18.65
C GLN A 9 -36.57 61.72 17.89
N VAL A 10 -36.47 61.81 16.56
CA VAL A 10 -37.07 61.22 15.35
C VAL A 10 -36.28 61.84 14.17
N LEU A 11 -36.24 61.15 13.02
CA LEU A 11 -36.06 61.59 11.61
C LEU A 11 -35.64 63.06 11.33
N THR A 12 -34.88 63.43 10.28
CA THR A 12 -35.16 63.26 8.84
C THR A 12 -34.05 63.94 8.01
N THR A 13 -33.66 63.33 6.88
CA THR A 13 -33.32 63.89 5.53
C THR A 13 -32.49 65.17 5.28
N GLY A 14 -31.60 65.08 4.28
CA GLY A 14 -31.25 66.18 3.32
C GLY A 14 -29.75 66.36 3.04
N ALA A 15 -29.19 65.72 2.00
CA ALA A 15 -28.78 66.30 0.70
C ALA A 15 -27.60 67.32 0.78
N ILE A 16 -26.36 66.93 0.41
CA ILE A 16 -25.68 67.10 -0.91
C ILE A 16 -24.70 68.31 -0.97
N VAL A 17 -23.39 67.98 -1.15
CA VAL A 17 -22.32 68.65 -1.96
C VAL A 17 -21.79 70.04 -1.51
N VAL A 18 -20.50 70.42 -1.52
CA VAL A 18 -19.16 69.86 -1.81
C VAL A 18 -18.12 70.81 -1.17
N GLY A 19 -16.97 70.30 -0.73
CA GLY A 19 -15.82 71.14 -0.37
C GLY A 19 -14.65 70.35 0.22
N VAL A 20 -13.58 70.19 -0.55
CA VAL A 20 -12.40 69.36 -0.29
C VAL A 20 -11.46 70.00 0.73
N ALA A 21 -11.06 69.27 1.79
CA ALA A 21 -9.71 69.31 2.35
C ALA A 21 -9.44 68.13 3.33
N ALA A 22 -8.54 67.25 2.91
CA ALA A 22 -7.56 66.47 3.67
C ALA A 22 -7.95 65.65 4.93
N ALA A 23 -7.66 64.34 4.79
CA ALA A 23 -6.99 63.46 5.75
C ALA A 23 -7.80 62.27 6.31
N SER A 24 -7.23 61.10 6.02
CA SER A 24 -7.27 59.84 6.78
C SER A 24 -8.39 58.81 6.50
N VAL A 25 -7.90 57.57 6.36
CA VAL A 25 -8.56 56.26 6.53
C VAL A 25 -9.48 55.75 5.42
N ALA A 26 -8.98 54.79 4.63
CA ALA A 26 -9.57 53.46 4.39
C ALA A 26 -9.08 52.91 3.04
N SER A 27 -8.21 51.90 3.07
CA SER A 27 -7.83 51.14 1.88
C SER A 27 -9.04 50.39 1.31
N PRO A 28 -9.23 50.38 -0.02
CA PRO A 28 -10.32 49.65 -0.65
C PRO A 28 -9.99 48.15 -0.75
N LEU A 29 -11.02 47.34 -0.53
CA LEU A 29 -11.33 46.14 -1.31
C LEU A 29 -10.12 45.39 -1.90
N LEU A 30 -9.54 44.48 -1.13
CA LEU A 30 -8.80 43.35 -1.67
C LEU A 30 -9.79 42.20 -1.86
N PHE A 31 -10.36 42.11 -3.05
CA PHE A 31 -10.69 40.81 -3.63
C PHE A 31 -9.38 40.02 -3.66
N LYS A 32 -9.18 39.14 -2.68
CA LYS A 32 -8.13 38.13 -2.76
C LYS A 32 -8.60 37.14 -3.81
N GLU A 33 -8.04 37.26 -5.01
CA GLU A 33 -7.98 36.20 -6.00
C GLU A 33 -7.58 34.91 -5.27
N PHE A 34 -8.50 33.95 -5.22
CA PHE A 34 -8.13 32.56 -5.02
C PHE A 34 -7.27 32.21 -6.22
N GLN A 35 -5.95 32.28 -6.07
CA GLN A 35 -5.06 31.58 -6.98
C GLN A 35 -5.44 30.11 -6.83
N ALA A 36 -6.05 29.58 -7.90
CA ALA A 36 -6.16 28.16 -8.10
C ALA A 36 -4.77 27.57 -7.87
N LEU A 37 -4.65 26.72 -6.85
CA LEU A 37 -3.50 25.85 -6.67
C LEU A 37 -3.45 24.99 -7.94
N THR A 38 -2.68 25.44 -8.92
CA THR A 38 -2.32 24.64 -10.06
C THR A 38 -1.53 23.48 -9.50
N SER A 39 -2.17 22.31 -9.43
CA SER A 39 -1.50 21.03 -9.30
C SER A 39 -0.30 21.06 -10.24
N THR A 40 0.91 20.95 -9.70
CA THR A 40 2.09 20.69 -10.51
C THR A 40 1.75 19.48 -11.38
N PRO A 41 1.87 19.57 -12.72
CA PRO A 41 1.65 18.41 -13.56
C PRO A 41 2.68 17.37 -13.12
N HIS A 42 2.19 16.23 -12.63
CA HIS A 42 3.03 15.06 -12.43
C HIS A 42 3.78 14.82 -13.74
N THR A 43 5.08 15.03 -13.74
CA THR A 43 5.96 14.69 -14.85
C THR A 43 5.91 13.17 -14.99
N ALA A 44 5.10 12.69 -15.93
CA ALA A 44 5.14 11.31 -16.39
C ALA A 44 6.57 11.03 -16.86
N ALA A 45 7.30 10.21 -16.11
CA ALA A 45 8.61 9.74 -16.53
C ALA A 45 8.45 8.91 -17.83
N SER A 46 8.90 9.52 -18.94
CA SER A 46 9.48 8.97 -20.17
C SER A 46 9.17 7.51 -20.58
N GLY A 47 8.28 7.37 -21.57
CA GLY A 47 8.24 6.26 -22.54
C GLY A 47 7.44 5.01 -22.12
N PRO A 48 7.03 4.17 -23.10
CA PRO A 48 6.42 2.87 -22.79
C PRO A 48 7.40 1.98 -22.03
N LEU A 49 6.90 1.17 -21.09
CA LEU A 49 7.67 0.12 -20.41
C LEU A 49 8.27 -0.85 -21.44
N PRO A 50 9.39 -1.54 -21.14
CA PRO A 50 10.05 -2.42 -22.10
C PRO A 50 9.21 -3.62 -22.54
N TRP A 51 8.12 -3.93 -21.82
CA TRP A 51 7.23 -5.05 -22.13
C TRP A 51 5.88 -4.57 -22.65
N LEU A 52 5.50 -5.02 -23.86
CA LEU A 52 4.16 -4.79 -24.41
C LEU A 52 3.05 -5.26 -23.46
N LYS A 53 3.25 -6.39 -22.76
CA LYS A 53 2.30 -6.89 -21.76
C LYS A 53 2.14 -5.92 -20.58
N ALA A 54 3.23 -5.37 -20.05
CA ALA A 54 3.17 -4.39 -18.96
C ALA A 54 2.44 -3.10 -19.41
N ASN A 55 2.70 -2.61 -20.63
CA ASN A 55 1.98 -1.46 -21.19
C ASN A 55 0.47 -1.73 -21.35
N ARG A 56 0.08 -2.96 -21.74
CA ARG A 56 -1.33 -3.34 -21.80
C ARG A 56 -1.97 -3.41 -20.42
N ILE A 57 -1.25 -3.91 -19.41
CA ILE A 57 -1.73 -3.89 -18.02
C ILE A 57 -1.97 -2.44 -17.60
N LEU A 58 -1.00 -1.54 -17.80
CA LEU A 58 -1.15 -0.12 -17.50
C LEU A 58 -2.36 0.51 -18.20
N ALA A 59 -2.53 0.24 -19.51
CA ALA A 59 -3.65 0.79 -20.28
C ALA A 59 -5.01 0.24 -19.84
N ASN A 60 -5.06 -0.99 -19.31
CA ASN A 60 -6.28 -1.64 -18.84
C ASN A 60 -6.55 -1.43 -17.34
N THR A 61 -5.58 -0.88 -16.59
CA THR A 61 -5.80 -0.51 -15.19
C THR A 61 -6.62 0.77 -15.13
N VAL A 62 -7.86 0.66 -14.68
CA VAL A 62 -8.76 1.81 -14.49
C VAL A 62 -8.40 2.52 -13.18
N VAL A 63 -8.44 3.86 -13.22
CA VAL A 63 -8.28 4.74 -12.05
C VAL A 63 -9.63 5.43 -11.81
N PRO A 64 -10.09 5.58 -10.57
CA PRO A 64 -11.38 6.21 -10.29
C PRO A 64 -11.41 7.67 -10.74
N VAL A 65 -12.59 8.10 -11.19
CA VAL A 65 -12.90 9.49 -11.52
C VAL A 65 -14.07 9.94 -10.65
N PHE A 66 -13.94 11.11 -10.04
CA PHE A 66 -14.92 11.64 -9.08
C PHE A 66 -15.55 12.92 -9.60
N PRO A 67 -16.83 13.19 -9.26
CA PRO A 67 -17.40 14.52 -9.39
C PRO A 67 -16.58 15.54 -8.60
N ASN A 68 -16.39 16.75 -9.15
CA ASN A 68 -15.72 17.85 -8.46
C ASN A 68 -16.64 18.48 -7.39
N THR A 69 -17.02 17.69 -6.39
CA THR A 69 -17.89 18.08 -5.27
C THR A 69 -17.17 17.71 -3.97
N SER A 70 -17.11 18.65 -3.03
CA SER A 70 -16.33 18.50 -1.80
C SER A 70 -17.21 18.50 -0.55
N PHE A 71 -16.91 17.57 0.36
CA PHE A 71 -17.58 17.36 1.64
C PHE A 71 -16.52 17.55 2.73
N VAL A 72 -16.29 18.81 3.12
CA VAL A 72 -15.24 19.17 4.09
C VAL A 72 -15.66 18.74 5.49
N VAL A 73 -14.90 17.85 6.13
CA VAL A 73 -15.30 17.21 7.40
C VAL A 73 -15.50 18.18 8.57
N THR A 74 -14.86 19.35 8.55
CA THR A 74 -15.02 20.40 9.57
C THR A 74 -16.24 21.29 9.36
N HIS A 75 -16.96 21.15 8.24
CA HIS A 75 -18.20 21.87 8.01
C HIS A 75 -19.22 21.54 9.12
N SER A 76 -20.03 22.51 9.53
CA SER A 76 -21.00 22.38 10.65
C SER A 76 -22.00 21.24 10.46
N ALA A 77 -22.22 20.80 9.22
CA ALA A 77 -23.03 19.63 8.89
C ALA A 77 -22.43 18.31 9.40
N TYR A 78 -21.10 18.20 9.54
CA TYR A 78 -20.40 16.98 9.98
C TYR A 78 -19.70 17.17 11.32
N GLY A 79 -19.06 18.31 11.53
CA GLY A 79 -18.56 18.75 12.84
C GLY A 79 -17.25 18.11 13.29
N ALA A 80 -16.37 17.68 12.37
CA ALA A 80 -15.04 17.22 12.76
C ALA A 80 -14.21 18.37 13.33
N VAL A 81 -13.37 18.08 14.32
CA VAL A 81 -12.47 19.02 14.98
C VAL A 81 -11.05 18.43 14.97
N GLY A 82 -10.13 19.16 14.34
CA GLY A 82 -8.73 18.76 14.14
C GLY A 82 -7.81 19.13 15.31
N ASP A 83 -8.26 18.95 16.56
CA ASP A 83 -7.59 19.37 17.80
C ASP A 83 -6.69 18.30 18.44
N GLY A 84 -6.62 17.11 17.85
CA GLY A 84 -5.86 15.97 18.38
C GLY A 84 -6.51 15.23 19.54
N HIS A 85 -7.75 15.56 19.91
CA HIS A 85 -8.43 15.00 21.08
C HIS A 85 -9.88 14.59 20.82
N THR A 86 -10.62 15.38 20.03
CA THR A 86 -12.02 15.14 19.70
C THR A 86 -12.17 13.85 18.89
N ASP A 87 -13.13 13.01 19.27
CA ASP A 87 -13.48 11.83 18.47
C ASP A 87 -14.28 12.23 17.23
N ASN A 88 -13.66 12.07 16.07
CA ASN A 88 -14.19 12.45 14.78
C ASN A 88 -14.89 11.29 14.04
N THR A 89 -14.97 10.10 14.65
CA THR A 89 -15.48 8.89 13.98
C THR A 89 -16.85 9.11 13.33
N ALA A 90 -17.80 9.68 14.08
CA ALA A 90 -19.14 9.95 13.57
C ALA A 90 -19.17 11.04 12.48
N ALA A 91 -18.29 12.05 12.58
CA ALA A 91 -18.18 13.11 11.59
C ALA A 91 -17.67 12.57 10.25
N PHE A 92 -16.64 11.72 10.26
CA PHE A 92 -16.15 11.03 9.06
C PHE A 92 -17.22 10.13 8.43
N GLN A 93 -17.89 9.30 9.23
CA GLN A 93 -18.97 8.43 8.76
C GLN A 93 -20.08 9.24 8.08
N LYS A 94 -20.48 10.37 8.67
CA LYS A 94 -21.52 11.25 8.12
C LYS A 94 -21.08 11.91 6.82
N ALA A 95 -19.86 12.43 6.75
CA ALA A 95 -19.33 13.05 5.53
C ALA A 95 -19.23 12.05 4.37
N ILE A 96 -18.73 10.84 4.64
CA ILE A 96 -18.63 9.75 3.65
C ILE A 96 -20.00 9.31 3.17
N ALA A 97 -20.94 9.09 4.09
CA ALA A 97 -22.31 8.71 3.72
C ALA A 97 -23.00 9.80 2.87
N THR A 98 -22.79 11.07 3.21
CA THR A 98 -23.34 12.21 2.46
C THR A 98 -22.72 12.30 1.07
N CYS A 99 -21.40 12.16 0.96
CA CYS A 99 -20.67 12.14 -0.31
C CYS A 99 -21.17 11.02 -1.23
N ASN A 100 -21.26 9.80 -0.71
CA ASN A 100 -21.77 8.65 -1.45
C ASN A 100 -23.22 8.86 -1.91
N ALA A 101 -24.10 9.35 -1.02
CA ALA A 101 -25.51 9.60 -1.34
C ALA A 101 -25.71 10.70 -2.40
N ALA A 102 -24.76 11.64 -2.51
CA ALA A 102 -24.76 12.68 -3.54
C ALA A 102 -24.24 12.21 -4.91
N GLY A 103 -23.88 10.93 -5.04
CA GLY A 103 -23.31 10.36 -6.27
C GLY A 103 -21.77 10.33 -6.29
N GLY A 104 -21.11 10.73 -5.21
CA GLY A 104 -19.67 10.70 -5.05
C GLY A 104 -19.00 12.07 -5.08
N GLY A 105 -17.68 12.06 -4.85
CA GLY A 105 -16.85 13.26 -4.74
C GLY A 105 -15.74 13.09 -3.70
N HIS A 106 -15.28 14.22 -3.18
CA HIS A 106 -14.13 14.31 -2.28
C HIS A 106 -14.58 14.61 -0.84
N VAL A 107 -14.35 13.68 0.09
CA VAL A 107 -14.42 13.97 1.53
C VAL A 107 -13.09 14.58 1.94
N VAL A 108 -13.08 15.89 2.15
CA VAL A 108 -11.84 16.66 2.36
C VAL A 108 -11.55 16.80 3.85
N VAL A 109 -10.33 16.42 4.23
CA VAL A 109 -9.76 16.56 5.57
C VAL A 109 -8.75 17.70 5.55
N PRO A 110 -9.09 18.90 6.03
CA PRO A 110 -8.17 20.02 6.05
C PRO A 110 -7.09 19.82 7.12
N ALA A 111 -6.05 20.66 7.10
CA ALA A 111 -4.97 20.64 8.09
C ALA A 111 -5.48 20.58 9.54
N GLY A 112 -4.82 19.76 10.37
CA GLY A 112 -5.23 19.47 11.75
C GLY A 112 -5.01 18.01 12.12
N THR A 113 -5.14 17.67 13.40
CA THR A 113 -5.02 16.29 13.88
C THR A 113 -6.39 15.77 14.30
N TYR A 114 -6.87 14.71 13.66
CA TYR A 114 -8.21 14.17 13.88
C TYR A 114 -8.12 12.80 14.52
N VAL A 115 -8.54 12.68 15.78
CA VAL A 115 -8.67 11.36 16.42
C VAL A 115 -9.89 10.65 15.84
N THR A 116 -9.73 9.41 15.42
CA THR A 116 -10.83 8.62 14.84
C THR A 116 -10.66 7.12 15.11
N GLY A 117 -11.76 6.39 15.17
CA GLY A 117 -11.78 4.95 15.02
C GLY A 117 -11.66 4.53 13.55
N ALA A 118 -12.17 3.34 13.24
CA ALA A 118 -12.19 2.83 11.86
C ALA A 118 -13.00 3.73 10.91
N ILE A 119 -12.42 4.05 9.77
CA ILE A 119 -13.07 4.74 8.66
C ILE A 119 -13.48 3.72 7.62
N TYR A 120 -14.78 3.72 7.27
CA TYR A 120 -15.35 2.85 6.25
C TYR A 120 -15.61 3.66 4.98
N LEU A 121 -14.79 3.46 3.94
CA LEU A 121 -15.02 4.10 2.65
C LEU A 121 -16.24 3.48 1.94
N LYS A 122 -16.87 4.29 1.11
CA LYS A 122 -18.02 3.92 0.29
C LYS A 122 -17.74 4.17 -1.19
N SER A 123 -18.50 3.50 -2.05
CA SER A 123 -18.33 3.63 -3.49
C SER A 123 -18.40 5.09 -3.95
N ASN A 124 -17.58 5.45 -4.93
CA ASN A 124 -17.47 6.80 -5.49
C ASN A 124 -17.00 7.87 -4.49
N VAL A 125 -16.33 7.49 -3.40
CA VAL A 125 -15.77 8.44 -2.41
C VAL A 125 -14.25 8.45 -2.50
N ASP A 126 -13.69 9.65 -2.62
CA ASP A 126 -12.29 9.96 -2.36
C ASP A 126 -12.14 10.57 -0.97
N LEU A 127 -11.43 9.92 -0.06
CA LEU A 127 -11.01 10.52 1.20
C LEU A 127 -9.70 11.28 0.95
N HIS A 128 -9.81 12.61 0.83
CA HIS A 128 -8.71 13.50 0.47
C HIS A 128 -8.12 14.19 1.71
N LEU A 129 -6.84 13.96 1.98
CA LEU A 129 -6.13 14.55 3.11
C LEU A 129 -5.26 15.72 2.63
N ASP A 130 -5.66 16.94 2.97
CA ASP A 130 -4.89 18.15 2.65
C ASP A 130 -3.49 18.12 3.30
N PRO A 131 -2.53 18.90 2.77
CA PRO A 131 -1.25 19.10 3.44
C PRO A 131 -1.44 19.53 4.91
N GLY A 132 -0.79 18.81 5.83
CA GLY A 132 -0.88 19.05 7.27
C GLY A 132 -2.07 18.38 7.96
N ALA A 133 -2.93 17.63 7.26
CA ALA A 133 -3.92 16.77 7.88
C ALA A 133 -3.28 15.50 8.45
N THR A 134 -3.65 15.13 9.67
CA THR A 134 -3.26 13.88 10.32
C THR A 134 -4.49 13.13 10.81
N LEU A 135 -4.70 11.91 10.36
CA LEU A 135 -5.67 10.98 10.95
C LEU A 135 -4.96 10.14 12.01
N MET A 136 -5.25 10.41 13.28
CA MET A 136 -4.67 9.69 14.41
C MET A 136 -5.64 8.61 14.90
N PHE A 137 -5.28 7.35 14.69
CA PHE A 137 -6.19 6.24 14.97
C PHE A 137 -6.23 5.88 16.45
N SER A 138 -7.45 5.78 16.98
CA SER A 138 -7.74 5.62 18.41
C SER A 138 -7.22 4.31 19.00
N GLY A 139 -6.80 4.37 20.26
CA GLY A 139 -6.45 3.20 21.09
C GLY A 139 -7.63 2.49 21.74
N ASP A 140 -8.86 2.90 21.41
CA ASP A 140 -10.07 2.24 21.88
C ASP A 140 -10.52 1.16 20.87
N ALA A 141 -10.33 -0.11 21.24
CA ALA A 141 -10.69 -1.27 20.43
C ALA A 141 -12.18 -1.31 20.05
N SER A 142 -13.07 -0.72 20.85
CA SER A 142 -14.51 -0.71 20.60
C SER A 142 -14.88 0.09 19.34
N ARG A 143 -13.98 0.96 18.88
CA ARG A 143 -14.15 1.77 17.65
C ARG A 143 -13.73 1.04 16.37
N TYR A 144 -13.36 -0.23 16.48
CA TYR A 144 -12.97 -1.10 15.37
C TYR A 144 -13.92 -2.31 15.36
N PRO A 145 -15.09 -2.18 14.72
CA PRO A 145 -16.07 -3.27 14.68
C PRO A 145 -15.48 -4.54 14.06
N LEU A 146 -16.10 -5.69 14.34
CA LEU A 146 -15.71 -6.93 13.68
C LEU A 146 -16.10 -6.91 12.21
N VAL A 147 -15.13 -7.17 11.34
CA VAL A 147 -15.32 -7.26 9.89
C VAL A 147 -14.67 -8.52 9.34
N LEU A 148 -15.13 -8.96 8.17
CA LEU A 148 -14.43 -9.97 7.40
C LEU A 148 -13.10 -9.36 6.91
N THR A 149 -11.99 -10.03 7.19
CA THR A 149 -10.65 -9.59 6.81
C THR A 149 -9.75 -10.82 6.64
N ARG A 150 -8.44 -10.61 6.48
CA ARG A 150 -7.43 -11.66 6.44
C ARG A 150 -6.28 -11.39 7.38
N TYR A 151 -5.75 -12.48 7.93
CA TYR A 151 -4.50 -12.47 8.69
C TYR A 151 -3.53 -13.49 8.09
N GLU A 152 -2.38 -13.01 7.57
CA GLU A 152 -1.37 -13.80 6.85
C GLU A 152 -1.98 -14.83 5.88
N GLY A 153 -2.90 -14.37 5.03
CA GLY A 153 -3.50 -15.13 3.94
C GLY A 153 -4.64 -16.08 4.30
N ILE A 154 -5.22 -15.99 5.50
CA ILE A 154 -6.40 -16.77 5.92
C ILE A 154 -7.55 -15.82 6.25
N GLU A 155 -8.74 -16.06 5.67
CA GLU A 155 -9.94 -15.25 5.93
C GLU A 155 -10.47 -15.47 7.36
N CYS A 156 -10.86 -14.40 8.04
CA CYS A 156 -11.36 -14.41 9.41
C CYS A 156 -12.23 -13.20 9.76
N MET A 157 -12.88 -13.24 10.93
CA MET A 157 -13.49 -12.06 11.55
C MET A 157 -12.51 -11.47 12.56
N ASN A 158 -12.10 -10.21 12.38
CA ASN A 158 -11.20 -9.50 13.31
C ASN A 158 -11.67 -8.06 13.52
N HIS A 159 -11.03 -7.31 14.42
CA HIS A 159 -11.17 -5.86 14.45
C HIS A 159 -10.93 -5.26 13.06
N SER A 160 -11.71 -4.24 12.72
CA SER A 160 -11.60 -3.52 11.46
C SER A 160 -10.17 -3.00 11.25
N PRO A 161 -9.64 -3.10 10.02
CA PRO A 161 -8.60 -2.21 9.55
C PRO A 161 -8.99 -0.75 9.80
N MET A 162 -8.00 0.10 9.98
CA MET A 162 -8.21 1.51 10.34
C MET A 162 -8.89 2.28 9.21
N ILE A 163 -8.50 2.01 7.96
CA ILE A 163 -9.27 2.41 6.77
C ILE A 163 -9.68 1.14 6.05
N TYR A 164 -10.99 0.97 5.89
CA TYR A 164 -11.58 -0.25 5.37
C TYR A 164 -12.62 0.03 4.30
N ALA A 165 -12.70 -0.83 3.30
CA ALA A 165 -13.78 -0.85 2.32
C ALA A 165 -14.10 -2.32 1.99
N PHE A 166 -15.37 -2.66 1.82
CA PHE A 166 -15.78 -4.03 1.50
C PHE A 166 -16.78 -4.05 0.35
N GLY A 167 -16.41 -4.62 -0.80
CA GLY A 167 -17.33 -4.70 -1.94
C GLY A 167 -17.61 -3.35 -2.62
N GLU A 168 -16.81 -2.32 -2.35
CA GLU A 168 -17.03 -0.97 -2.84
C GLU A 168 -16.33 -0.74 -4.18
N LYS A 169 -16.81 0.25 -4.96
CA LYS A 169 -16.29 0.57 -6.30
C LYS A 169 -15.89 2.03 -6.42
N ASN A 170 -14.86 2.33 -7.20
CA ASN A 170 -14.37 3.68 -7.43
C ASN A 170 -14.06 4.39 -6.10
N ILE A 171 -13.11 3.86 -5.34
CA ILE A 171 -12.73 4.42 -4.04
C ILE A 171 -11.33 5.03 -4.11
N ALA A 172 -11.11 6.11 -3.38
CA ALA A 172 -9.79 6.67 -3.26
C ALA A 172 -9.43 7.14 -1.85
N LEU A 173 -8.13 7.13 -1.57
CA LEU A 173 -7.47 7.74 -0.43
C LEU A 173 -6.32 8.58 -0.99
N THR A 174 -6.48 9.90 -1.01
CA THR A 174 -5.57 10.80 -1.73
C THR A 174 -5.10 11.97 -0.88
N GLY A 175 -4.21 12.79 -1.44
CA GLY A 175 -3.65 13.98 -0.79
C GLY A 175 -2.26 13.72 -0.23
N SER A 176 -1.78 14.63 0.62
CA SER A 176 -0.42 14.57 1.19
C SER A 176 -0.41 14.60 2.72
N GLY A 177 -1.55 14.29 3.34
CA GLY A 177 -1.65 14.13 4.78
C GLY A 177 -1.09 12.80 5.30
N THR A 178 -1.13 12.65 6.62
CA THR A 178 -0.56 11.52 7.35
C THR A 178 -1.64 10.64 7.97
N LEU A 179 -1.46 9.33 7.88
CA LEU A 179 -2.17 8.32 8.65
C LEU A 179 -1.25 7.83 9.77
N ASP A 180 -1.69 7.92 11.02
CA ASP A 180 -0.89 7.55 12.19
C ASP A 180 -1.60 6.48 13.03
N ALA A 181 -1.02 5.28 13.09
CA ALA A 181 -1.55 4.14 13.85
C ALA A 181 -0.98 4.02 15.27
N SER A 182 -0.17 4.97 15.75
CA SER A 182 0.53 4.89 17.05
C SER A 182 -0.41 4.67 18.24
N GLY A 183 -1.61 5.26 18.18
CA GLY A 183 -2.63 5.09 19.22
C GLY A 183 -3.15 3.66 19.36
N THR A 184 -2.96 2.79 18.36
CA THR A 184 -3.61 1.46 18.29
C THR A 184 -2.89 0.36 19.08
N ALA A 185 -1.68 0.63 19.58
CA ALA A 185 -0.85 -0.33 20.32
C ALA A 185 -1.53 -1.06 21.49
N PRO A 186 -2.41 -0.42 22.30
CA PRO A 186 -3.06 -1.10 23.42
C PRO A 186 -3.91 -2.32 23.03
N TRP A 187 -4.45 -2.36 21.80
CA TRP A 187 -5.37 -3.42 21.35
C TRP A 187 -4.90 -4.16 20.11
N ASN A 188 -4.11 -3.51 19.24
CA ASN A 188 -3.64 -4.10 18.00
C ASN A 188 -2.35 -4.91 18.23
N HIS A 189 -2.50 -6.07 18.89
CA HIS A 189 -1.40 -6.96 19.26
C HIS A 189 -1.72 -8.44 18.98
N GLY A 190 -0.71 -9.29 19.16
CA GLY A 190 -0.79 -10.73 18.88
C GLY A 190 -0.31 -11.13 17.49
N GLY A 191 0.10 -12.39 17.35
CA GLY A 191 0.66 -12.90 16.09
C GLY A 191 0.66 -14.42 15.94
N ASN A 192 0.03 -15.15 16.86
CA ASN A 192 0.02 -16.61 16.81
C ASN A 192 -1.07 -17.13 15.85
N ARG A 193 -0.94 -16.85 14.55
CA ARG A 193 -1.86 -17.37 13.52
C ARG A 193 -1.99 -18.89 13.60
N ALA A 194 -0.87 -19.59 13.80
CA ALA A 194 -0.82 -21.05 13.83
C ALA A 194 -1.67 -21.66 14.97
N GLY A 195 -1.65 -21.06 16.16
CA GLY A 195 -2.47 -21.51 17.29
C GLY A 195 -3.92 -21.03 17.26
N VAL A 196 -4.24 -19.97 16.50
CA VAL A 196 -5.56 -19.33 16.53
C VAL A 196 -6.40 -19.68 15.30
N LEU A 197 -5.86 -19.47 14.09
CA LEU A 197 -6.62 -19.59 12.83
C LEU A 197 -6.52 -20.98 12.20
N GLU A 198 -5.34 -21.58 12.16
CA GLU A 198 -5.17 -22.89 11.52
C GLU A 198 -6.10 -23.98 12.10
N PRO A 199 -6.36 -24.07 13.43
CA PRO A 199 -7.31 -25.05 13.98
C PRO A 199 -8.77 -24.78 13.60
N LEU A 200 -9.13 -23.52 13.30
CA LEU A 200 -10.46 -23.18 12.80
C LEU A 200 -10.63 -23.62 11.34
N VAL A 201 -9.59 -23.40 10.52
CA VAL A 201 -9.56 -23.88 9.13
C VAL A 201 -9.63 -25.41 9.09
N ALA A 202 -8.82 -26.10 9.91
CA ALA A 202 -8.79 -27.56 9.98
C ALA A 202 -10.15 -28.20 10.36
N ARG A 203 -10.95 -27.50 11.18
CA ARG A 203 -12.31 -27.91 11.54
C ARG A 203 -13.38 -27.53 10.51
N GLY A 204 -12.99 -26.92 9.39
CA GLY A 204 -13.93 -26.46 8.36
C GLY A 204 -14.82 -25.30 8.82
N VAL A 205 -14.41 -24.53 9.83
CA VAL A 205 -15.17 -23.36 10.27
C VAL A 205 -15.19 -22.34 9.13
N PRO A 206 -16.37 -21.84 8.69
CA PRO A 206 -16.43 -20.86 7.62
C PRO A 206 -15.85 -19.51 8.08
N PRO A 207 -15.26 -18.69 7.18
CA PRO A 207 -14.58 -17.44 7.53
C PRO A 207 -15.36 -16.53 8.49
N GLN A 208 -16.68 -16.39 8.26
CA GLN A 208 -17.59 -15.53 9.03
C GLN A 208 -17.74 -15.96 10.50
N ARG A 209 -17.28 -17.18 10.85
CA ARG A 209 -17.32 -17.72 12.21
C ARG A 209 -15.94 -17.85 12.84
N ARG A 210 -14.88 -17.39 12.16
CA ARG A 210 -13.49 -17.42 12.68
C ARG A 210 -13.16 -16.11 13.40
N ASN A 211 -13.75 -15.91 14.58
CA ASN A 211 -13.48 -14.71 15.37
C ASN A 211 -12.10 -14.78 16.05
N VAL A 212 -11.24 -13.81 15.71
CA VAL A 212 -9.88 -13.69 16.23
C VAL A 212 -9.58 -12.32 16.84
N ALA A 213 -10.61 -11.51 17.07
CA ALA A 213 -10.45 -10.21 17.73
C ALA A 213 -9.79 -10.33 19.11
N GLY A 214 -8.88 -9.40 19.37
CA GLY A 214 -8.02 -9.38 20.55
C GLY A 214 -6.94 -10.47 20.58
N LYS A 215 -6.81 -11.30 19.54
CA LYS A 215 -5.77 -12.35 19.46
C LYS A 215 -4.76 -12.12 18.34
N LEU A 216 -5.16 -11.42 17.29
CA LEU A 216 -4.36 -11.15 16.10
C LEU A 216 -4.50 -9.68 15.68
N ARG A 217 -3.39 -9.11 15.23
CA ARG A 217 -3.32 -7.72 14.73
C ARG A 217 -4.21 -7.49 13.50
N SER A 218 -4.54 -6.23 13.25
CA SER A 218 -5.31 -5.75 12.10
C SER A 218 -4.43 -4.92 11.18
N SER A 219 -4.65 -5.04 9.86
CA SER A 219 -3.96 -4.23 8.83
C SER A 219 -4.35 -2.76 8.92
N PHE A 220 -3.55 -1.88 8.32
CA PHE A 220 -3.77 -0.44 8.42
C PHE A 220 -4.80 0.06 7.39
N VAL A 221 -4.51 -0.04 6.09
CA VAL A 221 -5.44 0.30 5.00
C VAL A 221 -5.79 -0.95 4.21
N GLN A 222 -7.06 -1.36 4.19
CA GLN A 222 -7.50 -2.58 3.49
C GLN A 222 -8.81 -2.33 2.73
N PRO A 223 -8.73 -2.08 1.42
CA PRO A 223 -9.84 -2.35 0.52
C PRO A 223 -9.93 -3.87 0.30
N TYR A 224 -11.13 -4.42 0.50
CA TYR A 224 -11.40 -5.84 0.43
C TYR A 224 -12.53 -6.12 -0.57
N ASN A 225 -12.26 -6.95 -1.58
CA ASN A 225 -13.21 -7.26 -2.65
C ASN A 225 -13.72 -5.99 -3.37
N CYS A 226 -12.86 -4.98 -3.54
CA CYS A 226 -13.21 -3.72 -4.19
C CYS A 226 -12.79 -3.68 -5.66
N ASP A 227 -13.39 -2.79 -6.44
CA ASP A 227 -13.03 -2.56 -7.85
C ASP A 227 -12.68 -1.09 -8.06
N THR A 228 -11.57 -0.81 -8.73
CA THR A 228 -11.11 0.55 -9.06
C THR A 228 -10.76 1.33 -7.80
N VAL A 229 -9.53 1.10 -7.32
CA VAL A 229 -9.00 1.59 -6.05
C VAL A 229 -7.78 2.47 -6.31
N LEU A 230 -7.77 3.69 -5.77
CA LEU A 230 -6.61 4.59 -5.79
C LEU A 230 -6.14 4.92 -4.37
N ILE A 231 -4.86 4.68 -4.08
CA ILE A 231 -4.20 5.17 -2.87
C ILE A 231 -3.03 6.02 -3.33
N GLN A 232 -3.07 7.33 -3.06
CA GLN A 232 -2.14 8.28 -3.66
C GLN A 232 -1.60 9.31 -2.67
N GLY A 233 -0.29 9.55 -2.68
CA GLY A 233 0.38 10.67 -2.02
C GLY A 233 0.46 10.62 -0.47
N VAL A 234 -0.42 9.88 0.19
CA VAL A 234 -0.50 9.83 1.65
C VAL A 234 0.76 9.22 2.29
N THR A 235 1.01 9.59 3.55
CA THR A 235 2.08 9.00 4.37
C THR A 235 1.50 8.12 5.47
N LEU A 236 1.99 6.89 5.64
CA LEU A 236 1.56 5.93 6.66
C LEU A 236 2.65 5.75 7.72
N ARG A 237 2.28 5.85 9.01
CA ARG A 237 3.21 5.72 10.14
C ARG A 237 2.70 4.81 11.24
N HIS A 238 3.65 4.20 11.95
CA HIS A 238 3.44 3.45 13.18
C HIS A 238 2.48 2.25 13.05
N SER A 239 2.38 1.67 11.85
CA SER A 239 1.54 0.49 11.65
C SER A 239 2.09 -0.71 12.41
N LEU A 240 1.23 -1.41 13.13
CA LEU A 240 1.63 -2.58 13.91
C LEU A 240 1.52 -3.88 13.09
N PHE A 241 0.99 -3.81 11.87
CA PHE A 241 0.88 -4.91 10.91
C PHE A 241 1.00 -4.38 9.47
N TRP A 242 0.51 -5.10 8.46
CA TRP A 242 0.57 -4.69 7.04
C TRP A 242 -0.04 -3.31 6.79
N GLN A 243 0.69 -2.45 6.08
CA GLN A 243 0.35 -1.03 5.91
C GLN A 243 -0.71 -0.83 4.81
N LEU A 244 -0.48 -1.36 3.61
CA LEU A 244 -1.44 -1.33 2.51
C LEU A 244 -1.79 -2.77 2.14
N HIS A 245 -3.04 -3.19 2.32
CA HIS A 245 -3.45 -4.58 2.11
C HIS A 245 -4.65 -4.71 1.18
N PRO A 246 -4.55 -4.30 -0.11
CA PRO A 246 -5.61 -4.54 -1.07
C PRO A 246 -5.82 -6.04 -1.25
N THR A 247 -7.01 -6.52 -0.92
CA THR A 247 -7.35 -7.95 -0.86
C THR A 247 -8.51 -8.25 -1.80
N LEU A 248 -8.39 -9.23 -2.70
CA LEU A 248 -9.43 -9.60 -3.66
C LEU A 248 -9.91 -8.44 -4.55
N CYS A 249 -9.04 -7.45 -4.78
CA CYS A 249 -9.40 -6.24 -5.52
C CYS A 249 -9.08 -6.34 -7.01
N ARG A 250 -9.77 -5.52 -7.81
CA ARG A 250 -9.45 -5.30 -9.24
C ARG A 250 -9.09 -3.83 -9.46
N HIS A 251 -8.19 -3.56 -10.40
CA HIS A 251 -7.79 -2.20 -10.79
C HIS A 251 -7.29 -1.39 -9.58
N VAL A 252 -6.15 -1.79 -9.02
CA VAL A 252 -5.55 -1.18 -7.83
C VAL A 252 -4.37 -0.32 -8.25
N THR A 253 -4.38 0.97 -7.89
CA THR A 253 -3.26 1.88 -8.08
C THR A 253 -2.76 2.42 -6.74
N VAL A 254 -1.48 2.22 -6.46
CA VAL A 254 -0.73 2.85 -5.36
C VAL A 254 0.31 3.76 -5.99
N ASP A 255 0.22 5.07 -5.75
CA ASP A 255 1.04 6.07 -6.45
C ASP A 255 1.56 7.15 -5.49
N GLY A 256 2.87 7.35 -5.43
CA GLY A 256 3.43 8.42 -4.60
C GLY A 256 3.23 8.23 -3.08
N VAL A 257 2.97 7.01 -2.62
CA VAL A 257 2.73 6.74 -1.20
C VAL A 257 4.05 6.61 -0.44
N THR A 258 4.08 7.10 0.79
CA THR A 258 5.21 6.88 1.71
C THR A 258 4.77 6.00 2.87
N THR A 259 5.44 4.86 3.07
CA THR A 259 5.24 4.00 4.26
C THR A 259 6.42 4.12 5.21
N HIS A 260 6.29 3.66 6.45
CA HIS A 260 7.37 3.74 7.44
C HIS A 260 7.68 2.38 8.07
N HIS A 261 8.98 2.14 8.31
CA HIS A 261 9.42 0.99 9.11
C HIS A 261 8.85 1.08 10.53
N SER A 262 7.95 0.17 10.87
CA SER A 262 7.22 0.18 12.14
C SER A 262 7.38 -1.13 12.94
N GLY A 263 8.38 -1.93 12.59
CA GLY A 263 8.70 -3.20 13.26
C GLY A 263 8.14 -4.44 12.56
N VAL A 264 8.14 -5.57 13.27
CA VAL A 264 7.90 -6.90 12.67
C VAL A 264 6.50 -7.01 12.03
N ASN A 265 6.45 -7.54 10.80
CA ASN A 265 5.24 -7.65 9.98
C ASN A 265 4.57 -6.31 9.63
N SER A 266 5.35 -5.22 9.55
CA SER A 266 4.89 -3.95 9.00
C SER A 266 5.23 -3.84 7.51
N ASP A 267 4.81 -4.84 6.74
CA ASP A 267 4.94 -4.90 5.28
C ASP A 267 4.40 -3.60 4.64
N GLY A 268 5.04 -3.12 3.58
CA GLY A 268 4.69 -1.84 2.94
C GLY A 268 3.41 -1.93 2.12
N CYS A 269 3.36 -2.84 1.15
CA CYS A 269 2.19 -3.09 0.31
C CYS A 269 2.00 -4.56 -0.05
N ASP A 270 0.81 -5.08 0.25
CA ASP A 270 0.41 -6.48 0.19
C ASP A 270 -0.75 -6.71 -0.78
N PRO A 271 -0.57 -6.60 -2.11
CA PRO A 271 -1.60 -7.01 -3.04
C PRO A 271 -1.85 -8.52 -2.93
N GLU A 272 -3.03 -8.88 -2.39
CA GLU A 272 -3.41 -10.26 -2.14
C GLU A 272 -4.66 -10.67 -2.92
N CYS A 273 -4.55 -11.68 -3.79
CA CYS A 273 -5.60 -12.11 -4.72
C CYS A 273 -6.12 -10.98 -5.64
N CYS A 274 -5.25 -10.08 -6.11
CA CYS A 274 -5.63 -8.89 -6.88
C CYS A 274 -5.38 -9.03 -8.40
N ASP A 275 -6.18 -8.35 -9.23
CA ASP A 275 -6.00 -8.31 -10.68
C ASP A 275 -5.86 -6.87 -11.19
N HIS A 276 -4.87 -6.62 -12.06
CA HIS A 276 -4.49 -5.29 -12.55
C HIS A 276 -4.06 -4.36 -11.41
N VAL A 277 -2.80 -4.53 -10.99
CA VAL A 277 -2.19 -3.79 -9.89
C VAL A 277 -1.06 -2.92 -10.43
N VAL A 278 -1.03 -1.65 -10.04
CA VAL A 278 0.03 -0.70 -10.36
C VAL A 278 0.56 -0.08 -9.07
N ILE A 279 1.83 -0.28 -8.78
CA ILE A 279 2.52 0.33 -7.62
C ILE A 279 3.66 1.18 -8.17
N LYS A 280 3.57 2.51 -8.03
CA LYS A 280 4.55 3.41 -8.64
C LYS A 280 4.90 4.63 -7.82
N ASN A 281 6.04 5.23 -8.13
CA ASN A 281 6.53 6.49 -7.55
C ASN A 281 6.54 6.53 -6.02
N SER A 282 6.53 5.38 -5.36
CA SER A 282 6.34 5.28 -3.91
C SER A 282 7.65 5.05 -3.19
N THR A 283 7.76 5.57 -1.98
CA THR A 283 8.86 5.27 -1.06
C THR A 283 8.32 4.33 0.00
N LEU A 284 8.58 3.04 -0.19
CA LEU A 284 8.03 1.99 0.66
C LEU A 284 9.08 1.57 1.68
N LEU A 285 8.95 2.05 2.91
CA LEU A 285 9.74 1.58 4.06
C LEU A 285 8.90 0.59 4.87
N ALA A 286 9.51 -0.53 5.26
CA ALA A 286 8.83 -1.62 5.95
C ALA A 286 9.72 -2.25 7.01
N GLY A 287 9.12 -2.77 8.08
CA GLY A 287 9.82 -3.62 9.05
C GLY A 287 9.82 -5.10 8.68
N ASP A 288 9.31 -5.45 7.50
CA ASP A 288 9.37 -6.77 6.88
C ASP A 288 9.58 -6.61 5.35
N ASP A 289 8.75 -7.23 4.50
CA ASP A 289 8.75 -7.03 3.04
C ASP A 289 8.25 -5.62 2.65
N ASN A 290 8.90 -4.96 1.68
CA ASN A 290 8.43 -3.65 1.19
C ASN A 290 7.20 -3.80 0.30
N ILE A 291 7.26 -4.68 -0.71
CA ILE A 291 6.09 -5.18 -1.46
C ILE A 291 6.02 -6.68 -1.26
N ALA A 292 4.88 -7.19 -0.79
CA ALA A 292 4.63 -8.61 -0.66
C ALA A 292 3.41 -9.03 -1.49
N ILE A 293 3.66 -9.55 -2.68
CA ILE A 293 2.60 -10.07 -3.55
C ILE A 293 2.14 -11.42 -3.00
N LYS A 294 0.84 -11.56 -2.72
CA LYS A 294 0.26 -12.73 -2.05
C LYS A 294 -0.99 -13.21 -2.78
N SER A 295 -1.50 -14.38 -2.43
CA SER A 295 -2.75 -14.97 -2.93
C SER A 295 -3.31 -16.05 -2.00
N GLY A 296 -3.26 -15.79 -0.69
CA GLY A 296 -3.81 -16.68 0.32
C GLY A 296 -2.92 -17.85 0.69
N ARG A 297 -3.29 -18.55 1.77
CA ARG A 297 -2.46 -19.55 2.44
C ARG A 297 -3.14 -20.90 2.56
N ASP A 298 -2.43 -21.94 2.14
CA ASP A 298 -2.73 -23.35 2.38
C ASP A 298 -4.19 -23.72 2.02
N ALA A 299 -4.91 -24.42 2.90
CA ALA A 299 -6.27 -24.87 2.62
C ALA A 299 -7.23 -23.70 2.34
N ASP A 300 -7.04 -22.56 3.01
CA ASP A 300 -7.90 -21.40 2.81
C ASP A 300 -7.58 -20.67 1.49
N GLY A 301 -6.31 -20.57 1.13
CA GLY A 301 -5.88 -20.08 -0.18
C GLY A 301 -6.40 -20.98 -1.32
N ARG A 302 -6.37 -22.31 -1.16
CA ARG A 302 -6.95 -23.25 -2.13
C ARG A 302 -8.47 -23.16 -2.21
N ARG A 303 -9.15 -22.84 -1.10
CA ARG A 303 -10.61 -22.62 -1.07
C ARG A 303 -10.98 -21.37 -1.85
N VAL A 304 -10.22 -20.28 -1.70
CA VAL A 304 -10.48 -19.02 -2.42
C VAL A 304 -10.06 -19.13 -3.88
N ASN A 305 -8.88 -19.70 -4.14
CA ASN A 305 -8.37 -20.01 -5.47
C ASN A 305 -8.35 -18.82 -6.45
N VAL A 306 -7.91 -17.65 -5.97
CA VAL A 306 -7.76 -16.44 -6.78
C VAL A 306 -6.29 -16.03 -6.79
N PRO A 307 -5.62 -15.96 -7.96
CA PRO A 307 -4.24 -15.50 -8.03
C PRO A 307 -4.14 -13.98 -7.84
N THR A 308 -2.95 -13.51 -7.48
CA THR A 308 -2.59 -12.12 -7.82
C THR A 308 -1.93 -12.10 -9.19
N GLN A 309 -2.44 -11.26 -10.09
CA GLN A 309 -1.98 -11.24 -11.47
C GLN A 309 -2.01 -9.86 -12.10
N ASN A 310 -1.20 -9.70 -13.15
CA ASN A 310 -1.12 -8.47 -13.94
C ASN A 310 -0.65 -7.30 -13.08
N VAL A 311 0.59 -7.40 -12.60
CA VAL A 311 1.19 -6.47 -11.64
C VAL A 311 2.30 -5.67 -12.32
N VAL A 312 2.25 -4.35 -12.20
CA VAL A 312 3.30 -3.42 -12.63
C VAL A 312 3.84 -2.67 -11.42
N ILE A 313 5.16 -2.74 -11.22
CA ILE A 313 5.88 -2.07 -10.12
C ILE A 313 6.92 -1.15 -10.74
N TRP A 314 6.77 0.17 -10.63
CA TRP A 314 7.65 1.08 -11.35
C TRP A 314 8.05 2.32 -10.58
N ASN A 315 9.35 2.66 -10.58
CA ASN A 315 9.86 3.91 -10.03
C ASN A 315 9.68 4.03 -8.52
N ASN A 316 9.84 2.92 -7.80
CA ASN A 316 9.75 2.90 -6.35
C ASN A 316 11.13 2.85 -5.68
N GLN A 317 11.17 3.35 -4.45
CA GLN A 317 12.31 3.31 -3.55
C GLN A 317 12.00 2.43 -2.34
N PHE A 318 12.93 1.57 -1.95
CA PHE A 318 12.73 0.57 -0.90
C PHE A 318 13.80 0.64 0.19
N GLU A 319 13.36 0.47 1.44
CA GLU A 319 14.25 0.30 2.60
C GLU A 319 13.58 -0.62 3.63
N GLY A 320 14.30 -1.62 4.14
CA GLY A 320 13.75 -2.55 5.13
C GLY A 320 14.55 -3.87 5.29
N PRO A 321 14.25 -4.67 6.31
CA PRO A 321 15.10 -5.80 6.67
C PRO A 321 14.94 -7.06 5.80
N VAL A 322 13.93 -7.14 4.91
CA VAL A 322 13.60 -8.39 4.19
C VAL A 322 13.74 -8.28 2.68
N GLY A 323 12.90 -7.53 1.98
CA GLY A 323 13.04 -7.48 0.53
C GLY A 323 12.19 -6.42 -0.14
N ALA A 324 12.73 -5.87 -1.23
CA ALA A 324 12.07 -4.86 -2.05
C ALA A 324 10.81 -5.42 -2.72
N ILE A 325 10.96 -6.49 -3.51
CA ILE A 325 9.86 -7.13 -4.23
C ILE A 325 9.79 -8.60 -3.82
N CYS A 326 8.79 -8.93 -3.02
CA CYS A 326 8.59 -10.26 -2.46
C CYS A 326 7.35 -10.94 -3.07
N LEU A 327 7.47 -12.22 -3.39
CA LEU A 327 6.36 -13.07 -3.85
C LEU A 327 6.18 -14.20 -2.83
N GLY A 328 5.03 -14.21 -2.16
CA GLY A 328 4.68 -15.17 -1.12
C GLY A 328 4.96 -14.68 0.32
N SER A 329 4.95 -15.54 1.34
CA SER A 329 4.84 -17.01 1.22
C SER A 329 3.42 -17.51 1.00
N GLU A 330 2.44 -16.65 1.26
CA GLU A 330 1.02 -16.88 1.04
C GLU A 330 0.71 -16.75 -0.45
N MET A 331 1.11 -17.72 -1.28
CA MET A 331 0.95 -17.66 -2.73
C MET A 331 0.12 -18.83 -3.29
N THR A 332 -0.72 -19.42 -2.44
CA THR A 332 -1.44 -20.65 -2.76
C THR A 332 -2.39 -20.51 -3.94
N GLY A 333 -3.05 -19.35 -4.11
CA GLY A 333 -3.87 -19.06 -5.30
C GLY A 333 -3.06 -18.79 -6.56
N GLY A 334 -1.73 -18.61 -6.44
CA GLY A 334 -0.80 -18.31 -7.52
C GLY A 334 -0.46 -16.82 -7.66
N ILE A 335 0.69 -16.55 -8.25
CA ILE A 335 1.18 -15.20 -8.61
C ILE A 335 1.71 -15.27 -10.05
N GLN A 336 1.25 -14.36 -10.92
CA GLN A 336 1.73 -14.35 -12.30
C GLN A 336 1.70 -12.97 -12.98
N ASN A 337 2.52 -12.82 -14.02
CA ASN A 337 2.61 -11.59 -14.82
C ASN A 337 3.02 -10.39 -13.96
N VAL A 338 4.21 -10.47 -13.38
CA VAL A 338 4.79 -9.40 -12.56
C VAL A 338 5.88 -8.70 -13.37
N TYR A 339 5.77 -7.38 -13.49
CA TYR A 339 6.66 -6.52 -14.26
C TYR A 339 7.17 -5.39 -13.39
N ALA A 340 8.43 -5.45 -12.98
CA ALA A 340 9.06 -4.43 -12.16
C ALA A 340 10.11 -3.66 -12.97
N TYR A 341 9.97 -2.35 -13.10
CA TYR A 341 10.86 -1.52 -13.92
C TYR A 341 11.42 -0.34 -13.13
N ASN A 342 12.71 -0.04 -13.27
CA ASN A 342 13.34 1.17 -12.72
C ASN A 342 13.04 1.37 -11.23
N ASN A 343 13.40 0.39 -10.39
CA ASN A 343 13.24 0.51 -8.94
C ASN A 343 14.60 0.54 -8.25
N SER A 344 14.65 1.06 -7.02
CA SER A 344 15.89 1.12 -6.27
C SER A 344 15.76 0.88 -4.78
N THR A 345 16.87 0.51 -4.14
CA THR A 345 16.99 0.62 -2.68
C THR A 345 17.45 2.02 -2.27
N VAL A 346 17.13 2.42 -1.04
CA VAL A 346 17.58 3.67 -0.41
C VAL A 346 17.97 3.42 1.05
N GLY A 347 18.58 4.43 1.68
CA GLY A 347 18.90 4.38 3.11
C GLY A 347 19.80 3.19 3.45
N SER A 348 19.36 2.37 4.40
CA SER A 348 20.04 1.15 4.84
C SER A 348 19.88 -0.05 3.91
N GLY A 349 19.28 0.12 2.73
CA GLY A 349 19.13 -0.95 1.75
C GLY A 349 18.00 -1.94 2.08
N THR A 350 18.04 -3.10 1.45
CA THR A 350 17.14 -4.23 1.72
C THR A 350 17.91 -5.53 1.77
N ARG A 351 17.36 -6.62 2.33
CA ARG A 351 18.07 -7.91 2.28
C ARG A 351 18.05 -8.55 0.88
N HIS A 352 16.97 -8.37 0.12
CA HIS A 352 16.79 -8.93 -1.22
C HIS A 352 16.15 -7.91 -2.17
N ALA A 353 16.59 -7.84 -3.44
CA ALA A 353 15.89 -7.09 -4.47
C ALA A 353 14.63 -7.84 -4.94
N LEU A 354 14.79 -9.15 -5.21
CA LEU A 354 13.69 -10.06 -5.51
C LEU A 354 13.74 -11.24 -4.53
N PHE A 355 12.62 -11.50 -3.86
CA PHE A 355 12.50 -12.62 -2.93
C PHE A 355 11.26 -13.47 -3.23
N VAL A 356 11.45 -14.71 -3.68
CA VAL A 356 10.35 -15.63 -3.98
C VAL A 356 10.37 -16.77 -2.97
N LYS A 357 9.30 -16.89 -2.19
CA LYS A 357 9.23 -17.79 -1.03
C LYS A 357 7.98 -18.66 -1.08
N SER A 358 8.15 -19.97 -0.96
CA SER A 358 7.04 -20.92 -0.78
C SER A 358 7.51 -22.19 -0.08
N ASN A 359 6.58 -23.13 0.15
CA ASN A 359 6.84 -24.46 0.65
C ASN A 359 5.75 -25.45 0.21
N THR A 360 5.93 -26.74 0.51
CA THR A 360 5.03 -27.79 0.03
C THR A 360 3.69 -27.89 0.79
N LYS A 361 3.42 -27.03 1.77
CA LYS A 361 2.05 -26.82 2.29
C LYS A 361 1.23 -25.89 1.41
N ARG A 362 1.90 -24.92 0.76
CA ARG A 362 1.24 -23.86 -0.02
C ARG A 362 0.68 -24.39 -1.33
N GLY A 363 1.48 -25.11 -2.11
CA GLY A 363 1.19 -25.30 -3.54
C GLY A 363 1.21 -23.97 -4.29
N GLY A 364 0.31 -23.80 -5.25
CA GLY A 364 0.22 -22.58 -6.04
C GLY A 364 1.37 -22.44 -7.03
N PHE A 365 1.63 -21.22 -7.48
CA PHE A 365 2.70 -20.95 -8.46
C PHE A 365 3.24 -19.52 -8.39
N ALA A 366 4.45 -19.32 -8.89
CA ALA A 366 5.02 -18.00 -9.21
C ALA A 366 5.62 -18.07 -10.63
N ARG A 367 4.99 -17.37 -11.60
CA ARG A 367 5.34 -17.51 -13.03
C ARG A 367 5.37 -16.18 -13.75
N ASN A 368 6.15 -16.11 -14.83
CA ASN A 368 6.26 -14.93 -15.70
C ASN A 368 6.58 -13.65 -14.89
N VAL A 369 7.76 -13.65 -14.26
CA VAL A 369 8.28 -12.56 -13.44
C VAL A 369 9.40 -11.85 -14.19
N HIS A 370 9.31 -10.53 -14.30
CA HIS A 370 10.28 -9.69 -14.99
C HIS A 370 10.69 -8.55 -14.08
N VAL A 371 11.98 -8.39 -13.85
CA VAL A 371 12.56 -7.25 -13.14
C VAL A 371 13.61 -6.65 -14.05
N ASP A 372 13.44 -5.40 -14.42
CA ASP A 372 14.35 -4.65 -15.27
C ASP A 372 14.77 -3.35 -14.61
N ARG A 373 16.05 -3.00 -14.75
CA ARG A 373 16.61 -1.74 -14.25
C ARG A 373 16.41 -1.60 -12.74
N PHE A 374 17.02 -2.51 -11.98
CA PHE A 374 17.06 -2.43 -10.53
C PHE A 374 18.41 -1.85 -10.09
N HIS A 375 18.38 -0.79 -9.28
CA HIS A 375 19.58 -0.14 -8.76
C HIS A 375 19.64 -0.27 -7.23
N GLY A 376 20.76 -0.69 -6.67
CA GLY A 376 20.86 -0.71 -5.20
C GLY A 376 22.25 -0.98 -4.67
N SER A 377 22.46 -0.57 -3.43
CA SER A 377 23.61 -0.95 -2.62
C SER A 377 23.12 -1.53 -1.29
N ASP A 378 24.07 -2.07 -0.55
CA ASP A 378 23.97 -2.48 0.85
C ASP A 378 22.91 -3.54 1.06
N PHE A 379 22.93 -4.55 0.18
CA PHE A 379 22.10 -5.71 0.39
C PHE A 379 22.60 -6.54 1.56
N HIS A 380 21.69 -6.95 2.44
CA HIS A 380 22.01 -7.77 3.61
C HIS A 380 21.92 -9.29 3.35
N GLY A 381 21.62 -9.69 2.12
CA GLY A 381 21.45 -11.07 1.70
C GLY A 381 21.68 -11.25 0.20
N ALA A 382 21.11 -12.31 -0.37
CA ALA A 382 21.18 -12.51 -1.82
C ALA A 382 20.40 -11.42 -2.56
N VAL A 383 20.96 -10.84 -3.63
CA VAL A 383 20.19 -9.86 -4.44
C VAL A 383 18.90 -10.50 -4.96
N VAL A 384 18.99 -11.74 -5.45
CA VAL A 384 17.83 -12.55 -5.81
C VAL A 384 17.85 -13.81 -4.98
N PHE A 385 16.80 -13.99 -4.17
CA PHE A 385 16.61 -15.19 -3.38
C PHE A 385 15.33 -15.90 -3.82
N VAL A 386 15.44 -17.16 -4.24
CA VAL A 386 14.28 -17.99 -4.56
C VAL A 386 14.41 -19.32 -3.87
N PHE A 387 13.42 -19.70 -3.08
CA PHE A 387 13.44 -21.00 -2.41
C PHE A 387 12.04 -21.54 -2.09
N MET A 388 11.96 -22.87 -2.11
CA MET A 388 10.71 -23.64 -1.97
C MET A 388 10.63 -24.40 -0.63
N ASN A 389 11.44 -24.00 0.38
CA ASN A 389 11.48 -24.62 1.70
C ASN A 389 11.25 -23.60 2.83
N TYR A 390 10.37 -22.62 2.61
CA TYR A 390 10.07 -21.55 3.57
C TYR A 390 9.62 -22.11 4.93
N PHE A 391 10.35 -21.73 5.99
CA PHE A 391 10.21 -22.25 7.36
C PHE A 391 10.32 -23.78 7.54
N GLY A 392 10.88 -24.51 6.56
CA GLY A 392 11.01 -25.98 6.66
C GLY A 392 9.68 -26.72 6.74
N GLN A 393 8.56 -26.07 6.43
CA GLN A 393 7.23 -26.68 6.54
C GLN A 393 6.96 -27.55 5.30
N THR A 394 6.54 -28.78 5.53
CA THR A 394 6.25 -29.74 4.45
C THR A 394 4.77 -30.10 4.37
N GLY A 395 4.33 -30.44 3.16
CA GLY A 395 2.99 -30.89 2.80
C GLY A 395 2.98 -31.58 1.44
N ASN A 396 1.80 -31.76 0.86
CA ASN A 396 1.58 -32.54 -0.37
C ASN A 396 1.26 -31.67 -1.60
N PHE A 397 1.51 -30.36 -1.51
CA PHE A 397 1.18 -29.40 -2.56
C PHE A 397 2.46 -28.71 -3.01
N LEU A 398 3.10 -29.26 -4.05
CA LEU A 398 4.31 -28.69 -4.63
C LEU A 398 3.99 -27.30 -5.23
N PRO A 399 4.73 -26.23 -4.84
CA PRO A 399 4.60 -24.95 -5.52
C PRO A 399 5.26 -25.03 -6.90
N ASP A 400 4.68 -24.38 -7.91
CA ASP A 400 5.28 -24.34 -9.25
C ASP A 400 6.01 -23.02 -9.52
N PHE A 401 7.35 -23.09 -9.58
CA PHE A 401 8.23 -21.99 -9.95
C PHE A 401 8.84 -22.17 -11.36
N SER A 402 8.05 -22.65 -12.33
CA SER A 402 8.48 -22.86 -13.74
C SER A 402 8.97 -21.59 -14.45
N GLY A 403 8.74 -20.41 -13.88
CA GLY A 403 9.19 -19.13 -14.45
C GLY A 403 8.45 -18.77 -15.75
N PRO A 404 9.12 -18.07 -16.68
CA PRO A 404 10.49 -17.57 -16.57
C PRO A 404 10.62 -16.48 -15.50
N PHE A 405 11.83 -16.38 -14.93
CA PHE A 405 12.29 -15.24 -14.14
C PHE A 405 13.31 -14.48 -14.97
N ASN A 406 12.93 -13.31 -15.49
CA ASN A 406 13.80 -12.46 -16.30
C ASN A 406 14.28 -11.29 -15.46
N LEU A 407 15.59 -11.13 -15.36
CA LEU A 407 16.27 -10.16 -14.53
C LEU A 407 17.24 -9.41 -15.44
N SER A 408 17.01 -8.12 -15.68
CA SER A 408 17.80 -7.37 -16.65
C SER A 408 18.22 -6.00 -16.14
N ASN A 409 19.39 -5.54 -16.59
CA ASN A 409 19.90 -4.21 -16.27
C ASN A 409 20.02 -3.95 -14.76
N PHE A 410 20.37 -4.97 -13.96
CA PHE A 410 20.65 -4.77 -12.54
C PHE A 410 22.00 -4.07 -12.39
N VAL A 411 22.05 -3.05 -11.54
CA VAL A 411 23.29 -2.40 -11.12
C VAL A 411 23.32 -2.44 -9.60
N VAL A 412 24.10 -3.38 -9.06
CA VAL A 412 24.22 -3.61 -7.63
C VAL A 412 25.66 -3.44 -7.18
N ASP A 413 25.85 -2.63 -6.15
CA ASP A 413 27.18 -2.40 -5.59
C ASP A 413 27.55 -3.49 -4.58
N THR A 414 27.06 -3.40 -3.34
CA THR A 414 27.41 -4.31 -2.23
C THR A 414 26.30 -5.33 -1.96
N ALA A 415 26.67 -6.62 -1.88
CA ALA A 415 25.80 -7.70 -1.40
C ALA A 415 26.62 -8.94 -0.96
N PRO A 416 26.09 -9.79 -0.06
CA PRO A 416 26.68 -11.09 0.21
C PRO A 416 26.82 -12.00 -1.01
N ILE A 417 25.77 -12.09 -1.85
CA ILE A 417 25.71 -12.98 -3.01
C ILE A 417 24.74 -12.41 -4.06
N ALA A 418 24.98 -12.64 -5.35
CA ALA A 418 24.08 -12.16 -6.39
C ALA A 418 22.84 -13.06 -6.53
N LEU A 419 23.03 -14.38 -6.68
CA LEU A 419 21.96 -15.36 -6.80
C LEU A 419 22.05 -16.44 -5.72
N ASP A 420 20.93 -16.66 -5.06
CA ASP A 420 20.68 -17.81 -4.18
C ASP A 420 19.34 -18.43 -4.61
N VAL A 421 19.38 -19.54 -5.35
CA VAL A 421 18.20 -20.09 -6.05
C VAL A 421 18.13 -21.59 -5.86
N HIS A 422 17.04 -22.02 -5.22
CA HIS A 422 16.85 -23.41 -4.80
C HIS A 422 15.46 -23.93 -5.14
N GLY A 423 15.42 -24.93 -6.03
CA GLY A 423 14.25 -25.81 -6.15
C GLY A 423 14.26 -26.94 -5.12
N LEU A 424 13.25 -27.79 -5.21
CA LEU A 424 13.16 -29.01 -4.40
C LEU A 424 13.84 -30.18 -5.12
N PRO A 425 14.36 -31.18 -4.39
CA PRO A 425 14.83 -32.42 -5.02
C PRO A 425 13.71 -33.07 -5.83
N GLY A 426 13.93 -33.25 -7.14
CA GLY A 426 12.95 -33.83 -8.05
C GLY A 426 11.87 -32.87 -8.56
N ASP A 427 11.86 -31.62 -8.09
CA ASP A 427 10.93 -30.57 -8.53
C ASP A 427 11.71 -29.26 -8.69
N ASN A 428 12.33 -29.14 -9.87
CA ASN A 428 13.20 -28.03 -10.19
C ASN A 428 12.39 -26.74 -10.35
N THR A 429 12.97 -25.62 -9.94
CA THR A 429 12.54 -24.32 -10.47
C THR A 429 12.79 -24.26 -11.98
N GLY A 430 12.14 -23.33 -12.66
CA GLY A 430 12.26 -23.14 -14.10
C GLY A 430 13.51 -22.38 -14.53
N THR A 431 13.33 -21.51 -15.52
CA THR A 431 14.43 -20.77 -16.14
C THR A 431 14.61 -19.39 -15.52
N PHE A 432 15.85 -19.07 -15.17
CA PHE A 432 16.31 -17.73 -14.81
C PHE A 432 17.14 -17.15 -15.94
N ASN A 433 16.79 -15.96 -16.40
CA ASN A 433 17.54 -15.24 -17.43
C ASN A 433 18.08 -13.95 -16.83
N LEU A 434 19.40 -13.83 -16.75
CA LEU A 434 20.07 -12.61 -16.34
C LEU A 434 20.71 -11.95 -17.56
N SER A 435 20.43 -10.67 -17.78
CA SER A 435 21.03 -9.92 -18.89
C SER A 435 21.46 -8.51 -18.52
N ASN A 436 22.66 -8.11 -18.95
CA ASN A 436 23.24 -6.79 -18.71
C ASN A 436 23.27 -6.41 -17.21
N CYS A 437 23.63 -7.37 -16.35
CA CYS A 437 23.67 -7.15 -14.90
C CYS A 437 25.11 -6.94 -14.42
N THR A 438 25.33 -5.90 -13.63
CA THR A 438 26.61 -5.60 -13.01
C THR A 438 26.48 -5.69 -11.49
N PHE A 439 27.25 -6.60 -10.90
CA PHE A 439 27.39 -6.79 -9.46
C PHE A 439 28.85 -6.48 -9.07
N THR A 440 29.11 -5.42 -8.31
CA THR A 440 30.47 -4.85 -8.18
C THR A 440 31.26 -5.39 -6.98
N HIS A 441 30.65 -5.43 -5.81
CA HIS A 441 31.27 -5.78 -4.52
C HIS A 441 30.49 -6.91 -3.83
N ILE A 442 30.52 -8.09 -4.45
CA ILE A 442 29.86 -9.30 -3.96
C ILE A 442 30.82 -10.13 -3.12
N ALA A 443 30.49 -10.35 -1.85
CA ALA A 443 31.38 -11.06 -0.92
C ALA A 443 31.63 -12.52 -1.35
N ASN A 444 30.58 -13.24 -1.75
CA ASN A 444 30.69 -14.55 -2.36
C ASN A 444 30.36 -14.48 -3.87
N PRO A 445 31.37 -14.45 -4.76
CA PRO A 445 31.14 -14.39 -6.19
C PRO A 445 30.61 -15.71 -6.77
N ALA A 446 30.69 -16.81 -6.02
CA ALA A 446 30.05 -18.07 -6.39
C ALA A 446 28.57 -17.99 -6.01
N ASN A 447 27.71 -17.86 -7.02
CA ASN A 447 26.27 -18.00 -6.85
C ASN A 447 25.92 -19.37 -6.25
N ASN A 448 24.80 -19.46 -5.53
CA ASN A 448 24.31 -20.69 -4.94
C ASN A 448 23.05 -21.14 -5.68
N ILE A 449 23.16 -22.21 -6.47
CA ILE A 449 22.12 -22.61 -7.42
C ILE A 449 21.96 -24.13 -7.36
N SER A 450 20.77 -24.61 -7.04
CA SER A 450 20.46 -26.05 -7.04
C SER A 450 19.02 -26.33 -7.41
N ASN A 451 18.77 -27.49 -8.06
CA ASN A 451 17.45 -27.88 -8.55
C ASN A 451 16.80 -26.77 -9.40
N VAL A 452 17.58 -26.22 -10.33
CA VAL A 452 17.14 -25.19 -11.27
C VAL A 452 17.27 -25.74 -12.66
N THR A 453 16.21 -25.64 -13.46
CA THR A 453 16.20 -26.18 -14.83
C THR A 453 17.26 -25.52 -15.68
N LYS A 454 17.36 -24.19 -15.63
CA LYS A 454 18.37 -23.45 -16.39
C LYS A 454 18.60 -22.06 -15.81
N VAL A 455 19.86 -21.62 -15.82
CA VAL A 455 20.23 -20.22 -15.62
C VAL A 455 21.03 -19.75 -16.81
N ASN A 456 20.56 -18.69 -17.47
CA ASN A 456 21.23 -18.08 -18.62
C ASN A 456 21.81 -16.73 -18.20
N TYR A 457 23.10 -16.53 -18.48
CA TYR A 457 23.76 -15.23 -18.33
C TYR A 457 24.08 -14.62 -19.70
N THR A 458 23.76 -13.35 -19.90
CA THR A 458 24.13 -12.56 -21.09
C THR A 458 24.69 -11.21 -20.65
N HIS A 459 25.98 -10.95 -20.85
CA HIS A 459 26.65 -9.73 -20.36
C HIS A 459 26.44 -9.50 -18.85
N VAL A 460 26.71 -10.52 -18.04
CA VAL A 460 26.63 -10.43 -16.58
C VAL A 460 28.03 -10.41 -16.00
N THR A 461 28.31 -9.49 -15.09
CA THR A 461 29.61 -9.40 -14.40
C THR A 461 29.41 -9.45 -12.89
N ILE A 462 30.22 -10.27 -12.20
CA ILE A 462 30.35 -10.27 -10.74
C ILE A 462 31.80 -9.91 -10.40
N ASN A 463 31.99 -8.85 -9.61
CA ASN A 463 33.28 -8.30 -9.22
C ASN A 463 34.23 -8.07 -10.42
N GLY A 464 33.67 -7.47 -11.48
CA GLY A 464 34.37 -7.19 -12.74
C GLY A 464 34.65 -8.41 -13.63
N LYS A 465 34.30 -9.63 -13.20
CA LYS A 465 34.50 -10.86 -13.98
C LYS A 465 33.20 -11.27 -14.69
N PRO A 466 33.24 -11.57 -16.00
CA PRO A 466 32.09 -12.14 -16.70
C PRO A 466 31.64 -13.46 -16.06
N VAL A 467 30.33 -13.61 -15.84
CA VAL A 467 29.71 -14.87 -15.45
C VAL A 467 29.37 -15.63 -16.73
N THR A 468 29.86 -16.86 -16.83
CA THR A 468 29.55 -17.76 -17.96
C THR A 468 28.64 -18.88 -17.47
N ASN A 469 27.80 -19.40 -18.37
CA ASN A 469 26.98 -20.57 -18.04
C ASN A 469 27.92 -21.75 -17.77
N PRO A 470 27.74 -22.51 -16.68
CA PRO A 470 28.41 -23.81 -16.56
C PRO A 470 27.99 -24.66 -17.77
N HIS A 471 29.00 -25.22 -18.46
CA HIS A 471 28.82 -26.01 -19.67
C HIS A 471 27.92 -27.23 -19.47
#